data_AF-A0A381WN26-F1
#
_entry.id   AF-A0A381WN26-F1
#
_cell.length_a   1.000
_cell.length_b   1.000
_cell.length_c   1.000
_cell.angle_alpha   90.00
_cell.angle_beta   90.00
_cell.angle_gamma   90.00
#
_symmetry.space_group_name_H-M   'P 1'
#
loop_
_entity.id
_entity.type
_entity.pdbx_description
1 polymer ?
#
loop_
_entity_poly.entity_id
_entity_poly.type
_entity_poly.pdbx_seq_one_letter_code
_entity_poly.pdbx_strand_id
1 'polypeptide(L)'
;MKKQLKFWTIHSVIVLPILVFALTIPQPSLSKSPLPIYKVWEPCEAYKNSEDEDKKEIAGIVCHLYINTMYESYYYHWSFTEHYKDEGDSHLVAMAEIYSPYGCDIKGLYTADFIDLFISYVSKHPDEMEDSFFHTIRNITRPYCAELKKANNPEFFLDEEDGRRKS
;
A
#
# COMPACT_ATOMS: atom_id res chain seq x y z
N MET A 1 -60.34 10.78 -16.74
CA MET A 1 -59.17 11.64 -16.43
C MET A 1 -58.68 11.58 -14.98
N LYS A 2 -59.52 11.38 -13.94
CA LYS A 2 -59.06 11.40 -12.51
C LYS A 2 -58.10 10.27 -12.09
N LYS A 3 -58.14 9.08 -12.70
CA LYS A 3 -57.24 7.95 -12.36
C LYS A 3 -55.80 8.13 -12.87
N GLN A 4 -55.64 8.72 -14.05
CA GLN A 4 -54.35 9.00 -14.68
C GLN A 4 -53.54 10.06 -13.90
N LEU A 5 -54.23 11.09 -13.39
CA LEU A 5 -53.60 12.15 -12.60
C LEU A 5 -52.96 11.61 -11.31
N LYS A 6 -53.64 10.69 -10.60
CA LYS A 6 -53.14 10.08 -9.36
C LYS A 6 -51.88 9.24 -9.55
N PHE A 7 -51.77 8.53 -10.67
CA PHE A 7 -50.59 7.71 -10.98
C PHE A 7 -49.34 8.58 -11.24
N TRP A 8 -49.53 9.72 -11.92
CA TRP A 8 -48.48 10.68 -12.21
C TRP A 8 -47.96 11.39 -10.94
N THR A 9 -48.86 11.77 -10.03
CA THR A 9 -48.45 12.40 -8.76
C THR A 9 -47.67 11.45 -7.87
N ILE A 10 -48.05 10.16 -7.83
CA ILE A 10 -47.34 9.14 -7.04
C ILE A 10 -45.94 8.86 -7.62
N HIS A 11 -45.81 8.77 -8.95
CA HIS A 11 -44.50 8.60 -9.59
C HIS A 11 -43.58 9.80 -9.33
N SER A 12 -44.10 11.02 -9.44
CA SER A 12 -43.29 12.23 -9.25
C SER A 12 -42.92 12.50 -7.79
N VAL A 13 -43.75 12.09 -6.82
CA VAL A 13 -43.48 12.31 -5.39
C VAL A 13 -42.60 11.22 -4.77
N ILE A 14 -42.58 10.00 -5.33
CA ILE A 14 -41.81 8.88 -4.77
C ILE A 14 -40.54 8.61 -5.56
N VAL A 15 -40.58 8.64 -6.90
CA VAL A 15 -39.44 8.23 -7.73
C VAL A 15 -38.36 9.31 -7.77
N LEU A 16 -38.75 10.58 -7.88
CA LEU A 16 -37.80 11.70 -7.95
C LEU A 16 -36.92 11.81 -6.70
N PRO A 17 -37.46 11.74 -5.46
CA PRO A 17 -36.62 11.80 -4.27
C PRO A 17 -35.64 10.63 -4.16
N ILE A 18 -36.04 9.41 -4.55
CA ILE A 18 -35.16 8.24 -4.55
C ILE A 18 -34.01 8.41 -5.56
N LEU A 19 -34.32 8.94 -6.74
CA LEU A 19 -33.34 9.21 -7.79
C LEU A 19 -32.36 10.32 -7.38
N VAL A 20 -32.86 11.39 -6.75
CA VAL A 20 -32.01 12.45 -6.18
C VAL A 20 -31.14 11.88 -5.07
N PHE A 21 -31.70 11.09 -4.14
CA PHE A 21 -30.92 10.47 -3.07
C PHE A 21 -29.82 9.55 -3.62
N ALA A 22 -30.12 8.71 -4.61
CA ALA A 22 -29.16 7.81 -5.25
C ALA A 22 -28.04 8.57 -5.99
N LEU A 23 -28.34 9.73 -6.58
CA LEU A 23 -27.36 10.57 -7.28
C LEU A 23 -26.53 11.45 -6.32
N THR A 24 -27.03 11.74 -5.12
CA THR A 24 -26.31 12.56 -4.12
C THR A 24 -25.48 11.74 -3.14
N ILE A 25 -25.67 10.42 -3.05
CA ILE A 25 -24.77 9.56 -2.28
C ILE A 25 -23.45 9.50 -3.04
N PRO A 26 -22.33 9.95 -2.45
CA PRO A 26 -21.01 9.74 -3.05
C PRO A 26 -20.84 8.25 -3.28
N GLN A 27 -20.87 7.81 -4.52
CA GLN A 27 -20.51 6.43 -4.81
C GLN A 27 -19.03 6.31 -4.46
N PRO A 28 -18.64 5.37 -3.58
CA PRO A 28 -17.23 5.08 -3.39
C PRO A 28 -16.67 4.78 -4.78
N SER A 29 -15.69 5.56 -5.21
CA SER A 29 -15.04 5.30 -6.49
C SER A 29 -14.35 3.95 -6.35
N LEU A 30 -14.96 2.91 -6.93
CA LEU A 30 -14.33 1.61 -7.16
C LEU A 30 -13.27 1.77 -8.27
N SER A 31 -12.38 2.76 -8.16
CA SER A 31 -11.24 2.84 -9.05
C SER A 31 -10.36 1.65 -8.71
N LYS A 32 -10.47 0.58 -9.50
CA LYS A 32 -9.56 -0.55 -9.41
C LYS A 32 -8.13 -0.01 -9.50
N SER A 33 -7.23 -0.56 -8.67
CA SER A 33 -5.83 -0.17 -8.74
C SER A 33 -5.32 -0.36 -10.17
N PRO A 34 -4.63 0.62 -10.76
CA PRO A 34 -4.00 0.43 -12.07
C PRO A 34 -2.93 -0.68 -12.01
N LEU A 35 -2.34 -0.89 -10.82
CA LEU A 35 -1.37 -1.92 -10.52
C LEU A 35 -1.86 -2.80 -9.36
N PRO A 36 -2.68 -3.82 -9.64
CA PRO A 36 -3.06 -4.83 -8.66
C PRO A 36 -1.85 -5.70 -8.28
N ILE A 37 -1.87 -6.27 -7.06
CA ILE A 37 -0.77 -7.09 -6.51
C ILE A 37 -0.39 -8.25 -7.43
N TYR A 38 -1.35 -8.97 -8.00
CA TYR A 38 -1.06 -10.16 -8.81
C TYR A 38 -0.11 -9.87 -9.99
N LYS A 39 -0.21 -8.68 -10.61
CA LYS A 39 0.65 -8.27 -11.73
C LYS A 39 2.13 -8.13 -11.36
N VAL A 40 2.42 -7.93 -10.08
CA VAL A 40 3.78 -7.84 -9.54
C VAL A 40 4.19 -9.16 -8.91
N TRP A 41 3.25 -9.83 -8.23
CA TRP A 41 3.50 -11.12 -7.59
C TRP A 41 3.85 -12.22 -8.59
N GLU A 42 3.07 -12.39 -9.67
CA GLU A 42 3.31 -13.42 -10.69
C GLU A 42 4.75 -13.41 -11.24
N PRO A 43 5.29 -12.27 -11.73
CA PRO A 43 6.67 -12.24 -12.20
C PRO A 43 7.69 -12.40 -11.07
N CYS A 44 7.45 -11.89 -9.86
CA CYS A 44 8.39 -12.08 -8.75
C CYS A 44 8.44 -13.54 -8.26
N GLU A 45 7.30 -14.22 -8.24
CA GLU A 45 7.19 -15.65 -7.94
C GLU A 45 7.93 -16.47 -9.00
N ALA A 46 7.64 -16.22 -10.28
CA ALA A 46 8.29 -16.92 -11.39
C ALA A 46 9.80 -16.67 -11.43
N TYR A 47 10.26 -15.45 -11.12
CA TYR A 47 11.68 -15.14 -11.00
C TYR A 47 12.38 -15.98 -9.92
N LYS A 48 11.71 -16.22 -8.79
CA LYS A 48 12.27 -17.01 -7.69
C LYS A 48 12.20 -18.52 -7.95
N ASN A 49 11.10 -19.01 -8.52
CA ASN A 49 10.74 -20.42 -8.46
C ASN A 49 10.63 -21.14 -9.81
N SER A 50 10.70 -20.43 -10.95
CA SER A 50 10.62 -21.06 -12.27
C SER A 50 11.84 -21.94 -12.54
N GLU A 51 11.60 -23.16 -13.04
CA GLU A 51 12.63 -24.07 -13.58
C GLU A 51 12.99 -23.74 -15.04
N ASP A 52 12.13 -23.01 -15.74
CA ASP A 52 12.39 -22.49 -17.09
C ASP A 52 13.22 -21.20 -16.98
N GLU A 53 14.46 -21.25 -17.48
CA GLU A 53 15.44 -20.16 -17.42
C GLU A 53 15.01 -18.93 -18.24
N ASP A 54 14.42 -19.11 -19.42
CA ASP A 54 13.96 -17.99 -20.27
C ASP A 54 12.79 -17.27 -19.57
N LYS A 55 11.85 -18.05 -19.02
CA LYS A 55 10.75 -17.51 -18.23
C LYS A 55 11.27 -16.78 -16.99
N LYS A 56 12.25 -17.36 -16.30
CA LYS A 56 12.85 -16.80 -15.09
C LYS A 56 13.55 -15.47 -15.37
N GLU A 57 14.29 -15.37 -16.48
CA GLU A 57 14.96 -14.13 -16.89
C GLU A 57 13.95 -13.02 -17.16
N ILE A 58 12.94 -13.27 -18.00
CA ILE A 58 11.91 -12.28 -18.34
C ILE A 58 11.12 -11.88 -17.08
N ALA A 59 10.72 -12.85 -16.27
CA ALA A 59 10.02 -12.59 -15.01
C ALA A 59 10.88 -11.77 -14.04
N GLY A 60 12.18 -12.03 -13.99
CA GLY A 60 13.16 -11.26 -13.21
C GLY A 60 13.20 -9.80 -13.64
N ILE A 61 13.27 -9.53 -14.94
CA ILE A 61 13.25 -8.16 -15.46
C ILE A 61 11.98 -7.42 -15.02
N VAL A 62 10.81 -8.05 -15.17
CA VAL A 62 9.53 -7.44 -14.81
C VAL A 62 9.40 -7.23 -13.29
N CYS A 63 9.78 -8.24 -12.49
CA CYS A 63 9.78 -8.12 -11.03
C CYS A 63 10.68 -6.96 -10.58
N HIS A 64 11.94 -6.95 -11.03
CA HIS A 64 12.89 -5.90 -10.68
C HIS A 64 12.44 -4.53 -11.14
N LEU A 65 11.76 -4.39 -12.28
CA LEU A 65 11.22 -3.10 -12.71
C LEU A 65 10.24 -2.52 -11.68
N TYR A 66 9.28 -3.31 -11.21
CA TYR A 66 8.32 -2.85 -10.21
C TYR A 66 8.96 -2.61 -8.85
N ILE A 67 9.82 -3.52 -8.39
CA ILE A 67 10.49 -3.36 -7.09
C ILE A 67 11.42 -2.15 -7.10
N ASN A 68 12.24 -1.98 -8.14
CA ASN A 68 13.15 -0.83 -8.24
C ASN A 68 12.38 0.48 -8.32
N THR A 69 11.24 0.53 -9.03
CA THR A 69 10.38 1.73 -9.06
C THR A 69 9.91 2.12 -7.66
N MET A 70 9.60 1.14 -6.80
CA MET A 70 9.26 1.42 -5.41
C MET A 70 10.47 1.96 -4.63
N TYR A 71 11.67 1.40 -4.81
CA TYR A 71 12.89 1.92 -4.20
C TYR A 71 13.19 3.35 -4.65
N GLU A 72 13.00 3.68 -5.93
CA GLU A 72 13.11 5.05 -6.44
C GLU A 72 12.11 6.00 -5.76
N SER A 73 10.88 5.53 -5.49
CA SER A 73 9.93 6.33 -4.70
C SER A 73 10.46 6.61 -3.30
N TYR A 74 11.10 5.65 -2.64
CA TYR A 74 11.76 5.86 -1.35
C TYR A 74 12.88 6.89 -1.46
N TYR A 75 13.77 6.76 -2.45
CA TYR A 75 14.88 7.71 -2.63
C TYR A 75 14.38 9.12 -2.91
N TYR A 76 13.30 9.27 -3.68
CA TYR A 76 12.65 10.56 -3.89
C TYR A 76 12.14 11.15 -2.57
N HIS A 77 11.40 10.38 -1.75
CA HIS A 77 10.93 10.84 -0.45
C HIS A 77 12.08 11.20 0.50
N TRP A 78 13.13 10.37 0.53
CA TRP A 78 14.30 10.62 1.35
C TRP A 78 15.02 11.90 0.92
N SER A 79 15.31 12.06 -0.37
CA SER A 79 15.97 13.26 -0.90
C SER A 79 15.16 14.52 -0.67
N PHE A 80 13.83 14.46 -0.81
CA PHE A 80 12.92 15.56 -0.48
C PHE A 80 13.08 15.93 1.00
N THR A 81 13.05 14.93 1.89
CA THR A 81 13.14 15.14 3.33
C THR A 81 14.48 15.76 3.74
N GLU A 82 15.60 15.26 3.21
CA GLU A 82 16.93 15.80 3.55
C GLU A 82 17.11 17.23 3.05
N HIS A 83 16.64 17.53 1.83
CA HIS A 83 16.70 18.89 1.30
C HIS A 83 16.00 19.90 2.22
N TYR A 84 14.78 19.61 2.68
CA TYR A 84 14.05 20.52 3.56
C TYR A 84 14.54 20.51 5.02
N LYS A 85 15.22 19.45 5.46
CA LYS A 85 15.98 19.49 6.72
C LYS A 85 17.11 20.51 6.64
N ASP A 86 17.86 20.52 5.53
CA ASP A 86 18.96 21.47 5.32
C ASP A 86 18.46 22.92 5.21
N GLU A 87 17.27 23.14 4.65
CA GLU A 87 16.61 24.45 4.59
C GLU A 87 15.96 24.88 5.93
N GLY A 88 15.86 23.97 6.90
CA GLY A 88 15.23 24.24 8.20
C GLY A 88 13.70 24.28 8.18
N ASP A 89 13.05 23.77 7.14
CA ASP A 89 11.57 23.69 7.07
C ASP A 89 11.04 22.44 7.79
N SER A 90 10.99 22.55 9.12
CA SER A 90 10.49 21.49 10.00
C SER A 90 9.05 21.03 9.69
N HIS A 91 8.21 21.87 9.07
CA HIS A 91 6.84 21.51 8.74
C HIS A 91 6.80 20.53 7.56
N LEU A 92 7.55 20.81 6.50
CA LEU A 92 7.65 19.91 5.34
C LEU A 92 8.31 18.58 5.70
N VAL A 93 9.32 18.60 6.57
CA VAL A 93 9.96 17.39 7.09
C VAL A 93 8.96 16.53 7.87
N ALA A 94 8.19 17.12 8.79
CA ALA A 94 7.18 16.40 9.55
C ALA A 94 6.07 15.82 8.64
N MET A 95 5.68 16.53 7.58
CA MET A 95 4.76 15.99 6.59
C MET A 95 5.36 14.79 5.85
N ALA A 96 6.62 14.87 5.41
CA ALA A 96 7.33 13.81 4.68
C ALA A 96 7.35 12.46 5.42
N GLU A 97 7.54 12.51 6.74
CA GLU A 97 7.57 11.30 7.57
C GLU A 97 6.21 10.57 7.60
N ILE A 98 5.09 11.28 7.39
CA ILE A 98 3.74 10.71 7.49
C ILE A 98 3.34 9.93 6.22
N TYR A 99 3.79 10.35 5.03
CA TYR A 99 3.38 9.75 3.76
C TYR A 99 4.39 8.78 3.13
N SER A 100 5.47 8.42 3.83
CA SER A 100 6.40 7.40 3.34
C SER A 100 5.66 6.06 3.08
N PRO A 101 5.74 5.51 1.85
CA PRO A 101 5.01 4.29 1.49
C PRO A 101 5.52 3.06 2.25
N TYR A 102 6.74 3.14 2.81
CA TYR A 102 7.40 2.06 3.53
C TYR A 102 7.20 2.11 5.05
N GLY A 103 6.83 3.27 5.59
CA GLY A 103 6.61 3.47 7.03
C GLY A 103 7.86 3.45 7.93
N CYS A 104 9.05 3.20 7.38
CA CYS A 104 10.34 3.33 8.07
C CYS A 104 11.48 3.61 7.06
N ASP A 105 12.70 3.82 7.57
CA ASP A 105 13.91 3.90 6.75
C ASP A 105 14.29 2.51 6.22
N ILE A 106 14.31 2.34 4.89
CA ILE A 106 14.62 1.06 4.21
C ILE A 106 16.01 1.03 3.56
N LYS A 107 16.93 1.96 3.86
CA LYS A 107 18.31 1.95 3.31
C LYS A 107 19.04 0.62 3.51
N GLY A 108 18.75 -0.08 4.59
CA GLY A 108 19.36 -1.38 4.91
C GLY A 108 18.60 -2.59 4.36
N LEU A 109 17.49 -2.40 3.64
CA LEU A 109 16.70 -3.50 3.09
C LEU A 109 17.15 -3.77 1.65
N TYR A 110 17.73 -4.94 1.40
CA TYR A 110 18.15 -5.32 0.05
C TYR A 110 16.95 -5.73 -0.81
N THR A 111 17.05 -5.50 -2.12
CA THR A 111 15.99 -5.83 -3.08
C THR A 111 15.55 -7.29 -3.00
N ALA A 112 16.50 -8.22 -2.84
CA ALA A 112 16.20 -9.64 -2.70
C ALA A 112 15.35 -9.93 -1.45
N ASP A 113 15.69 -9.32 -0.31
CA ASP A 113 14.94 -9.46 0.93
C ASP A 113 13.54 -8.83 0.83
N PHE A 114 13.43 -7.70 0.14
CA PHE A 114 12.12 -7.09 -0.13
C PHE A 114 11.25 -8.01 -1.00
N ILE A 115 11.81 -8.64 -2.04
CA ILE A 115 11.10 -9.63 -2.86
C ILE A 115 10.61 -10.79 -1.99
N ASP A 116 11.44 -11.29 -1.08
CA ASP A 116 11.05 -12.38 -0.16
C ASP A 116 9.95 -11.95 0.81
N LEU A 117 10.03 -10.74 1.38
CA LEU A 117 8.96 -10.15 2.19
C LEU A 117 7.66 -10.03 1.40
N PHE A 118 7.74 -9.55 0.16
CA PHE A 118 6.59 -9.38 -0.72
C PHE A 118 5.91 -10.72 -1.03
N ILE A 119 6.67 -11.72 -1.48
CA ILE A 119 6.14 -13.06 -1.78
C ILE A 119 5.55 -13.69 -0.51
N SER A 120 6.23 -13.56 0.64
CA SER A 120 5.74 -14.08 1.92
C SER A 120 4.43 -13.41 2.35
N TYR A 121 4.32 -12.10 2.17
CA TYR A 121 3.11 -11.33 2.48
C TYR A 121 1.93 -11.81 1.63
N VAL A 122 2.10 -11.82 0.30
CA VAL A 122 1.02 -12.18 -0.64
C VAL A 122 0.59 -13.63 -0.46
N SER A 123 1.52 -14.55 -0.19
CA SER A 123 1.20 -15.96 0.09
C SER A 123 0.31 -16.13 1.32
N LYS A 124 0.34 -15.19 2.27
CA LYS A 124 -0.50 -15.19 3.48
C LYS A 124 -1.83 -14.45 3.28
N HIS A 125 -1.96 -13.65 2.23
CA HIS A 125 -3.12 -12.81 1.94
C HIS A 125 -3.57 -12.98 0.47
N PRO A 126 -3.95 -14.20 0.04
CA PRO A 126 -4.31 -14.47 -1.35
C PRO A 126 -5.59 -13.74 -1.80
N ASP A 127 -6.41 -13.27 -0.86
CA ASP A 127 -7.63 -12.50 -1.09
C ASP A 127 -7.36 -11.03 -1.45
N GLU A 128 -6.15 -10.52 -1.18
CA GLU A 128 -5.75 -9.13 -1.47
C GLU A 128 -5.17 -8.95 -2.89
N MET A 129 -5.19 -9.99 -3.74
CA MET A 129 -4.50 -9.97 -5.05
C MET A 129 -4.91 -8.83 -6.00
N GLU A 130 -6.14 -8.35 -5.87
CA GLU A 130 -6.69 -7.25 -6.68
C GLU A 130 -6.41 -5.86 -6.06
N ASP A 131 -5.88 -5.82 -4.83
CA ASP A 131 -5.58 -4.58 -4.14
C ASP A 131 -4.36 -3.88 -4.75
N SER A 132 -4.20 -2.61 -4.40
CA SER A 132 -3.09 -1.82 -4.91
C SER A 132 -1.76 -2.27 -4.36
N PHE A 133 -0.86 -2.71 -5.25
CA PHE A 133 0.53 -3.01 -4.88
C PHE A 133 1.18 -1.86 -4.09
N PHE A 134 0.98 -0.62 -4.55
CA PHE A 134 1.54 0.58 -3.92
C PHE A 134 1.04 0.80 -2.48
N HIS A 135 -0.26 0.61 -2.23
CA HIS A 135 -0.83 0.80 -0.89
C HIS A 135 -0.47 -0.33 0.08
N THR A 136 -0.06 -1.49 -0.43
CA THR A 136 0.29 -2.66 0.37
C THR A 136 1.76 -2.65 0.81
N ILE A 137 2.61 -1.79 0.25
CA ILE A 137 4.06 -1.69 0.57
C ILE A 137 4.31 -1.56 2.07
N ARG A 138 3.55 -0.69 2.75
CA ARG A 138 3.67 -0.49 4.20
C ARG A 138 3.38 -1.76 5.00
N ASN A 139 2.45 -2.58 4.53
CA ASN A 139 2.13 -3.85 5.18
C ASN A 139 3.23 -4.89 4.94
N ILE A 140 3.76 -4.93 3.71
CA ILE A 140 4.88 -5.81 3.31
C ILE A 140 6.14 -5.52 4.16
N THR A 141 6.47 -4.25 4.38
CA THR A 141 7.68 -3.85 5.13
C THR A 141 7.51 -3.82 6.63
N ARG A 142 6.30 -4.01 7.15
CA ARG A 142 6.02 -3.98 8.60
C ARG A 142 6.97 -4.88 9.42
N PRO A 143 7.28 -6.14 9.03
CA PRO A 143 8.22 -6.97 9.77
C PRO A 143 9.62 -6.37 9.84
N TYR A 144 10.15 -5.91 8.71
CA TYR A 144 11.46 -5.25 8.65
C TYR A 144 11.51 -3.99 9.53
N CYS A 145 10.48 -3.14 9.44
CA CYS A 145 10.41 -1.93 10.25
C CYS A 145 10.33 -2.23 11.75
N ALA A 146 9.69 -3.33 12.16
CA ALA A 146 9.63 -3.75 13.55
C ALA A 146 11.02 -4.17 14.07
N GLU A 147 11.77 -4.95 13.29
CA GLU A 147 13.14 -5.35 13.62
C GLU A 147 14.08 -4.15 13.71
N LEU A 148 13.97 -3.21 12.76
CA LEU A 148 14.75 -1.97 12.79
C LEU A 148 14.44 -1.15 14.05
N LYS A 149 13.16 -1.04 14.43
CA LYS A 149 12.75 -0.34 15.64
C LYS A 149 13.31 -1.02 16.90
N LYS A 150 13.31 -2.36 16.94
CA LYS A 150 13.88 -3.16 18.03
C LYS A 150 15.39 -2.95 18.15
N ALA A 151 16.10 -2.99 17.02
CA ALA A 151 17.54 -2.76 16.97
C ALA A 151 17.92 -1.34 17.43
N ASN A 152 17.11 -0.34 17.09
CA ASN A 152 17.36 1.06 17.46
C ASN A 152 16.93 1.41 18.90
N ASN A 153 16.06 0.63 19.53
CA ASN A 153 15.56 0.88 20.89
C ASN A 153 15.50 -0.40 21.74
N PRO A 154 16.62 -1.10 21.94
CA PRO A 154 16.63 -2.42 22.58
C PRO A 154 16.07 -2.38 24.00
N GLU A 155 16.32 -1.30 24.76
CA GLU A 155 15.84 -1.14 26.14
C GLU A 155 14.31 -1.14 26.26
N PHE A 156 13.59 -0.58 25.27
CA PHE A 156 12.12 -0.54 25.28
C PHE A 156 11.50 -1.94 25.08
N PHE A 157 12.15 -2.79 24.27
CA PHE A 157 11.63 -4.13 23.96
C PHE A 157 12.11 -5.21 24.94
N LEU A 158 13.20 -4.97 25.67
CA LEU A 158 13.55 -5.78 26.84
C LEU A 158 12.55 -5.57 27.99
N ASP A 159 12.03 -4.34 28.17
CA ASP A 159 10.98 -4.02 29.15
C ASP A 159 9.62 -4.70 28.80
N GLU A 160 9.34 -4.99 27.52
CA GLU A 160 8.14 -5.73 27.08
C GLU A 160 8.25 -7.26 27.27
N GLU A 161 9.42 -7.87 27.02
CA GLU A 161 9.64 -9.30 27.30
C GLU A 161 9.64 -9.60 28.81
N ASP A 162 10.07 -8.66 29.66
CA ASP A 162 10.10 -8.82 31.12
C ASP A 162 8.78 -8.39 31.80
N GLY A 163 7.74 -8.07 31.01
CA GLY A 163 6.36 -7.83 31.48
C GLY A 163 6.17 -6.62 32.42
N ARG A 164 7.20 -5.80 32.65
CA ARG A 164 7.13 -4.63 33.52
C ARG A 164 6.76 -3.39 32.73
N ARG A 165 5.46 -3.22 32.54
CA ARG A 165 4.88 -1.93 32.14
C ARG A 165 5.24 -0.87 33.20
N LYS A 166 6.12 0.08 32.88
CA LYS A 166 6.40 1.23 33.75
C LYS A 166 5.11 2.04 33.95
N SER A 167 4.72 2.20 35.21
CA SER A 167 3.68 3.11 35.71
C SER A 167 4.11 4.56 35.59
#